data_AF-A0AA48H5P8-F1
#
_entry.id   AF-A0AA48H5P8-F1
#
_cell.length_a   1.000
_cell.length_b   1.000
_cell.length_c   1.000
_cell.angle_alpha   90.00
_cell.angle_beta   90.00
_cell.angle_gamma   90.00
#
_symmetry.space_group_name_H-M   'P 1'
#
loop_
_entity.id
_entity.type
_entity.pdbx_description
1 polymer ?
#
loop_
_entity_poly.entity_id
_entity_poly.type
_entity_poly.pdbx_seq_one_letter_code
_entity_poly.pdbx_strand_id
1 'polypeptide(L)' 'MNKIIGVLIIVCGIALSLYLGVYVCLIGGIVQIIEAVKQTPVPTLDVAWGIVRVLLSSLVGWGSFALCFVTGGAFLADS' A
#
# COMPACT_ATOMS: atom_id res chain seq x y z
N MET A 1 5.67 -11.20 27.11
CA MET A 1 5.31 -9.91 26.47
C MET A 1 5.71 -9.88 25.00
N ASN A 2 6.93 -10.29 24.64
CA ASN A 2 7.47 -10.15 23.28
C ASN A 2 6.66 -10.90 22.20
N LYS A 3 6.10 -12.08 22.50
CA LYS A 3 5.22 -12.82 21.58
C LYS A 3 3.93 -12.08 21.21
N ILE A 4 3.36 -11.32 22.14
CA ILE A 4 2.12 -10.56 21.91
C ILE A 4 2.41 -9.38 20.98
N ILE A 5 3.56 -8.71 21.19
CA ILE A 5 4.00 -7.57 20.38
C ILE A 5 4.26 -8.01 18.94
N GLY A 6 4.93 -9.16 18.74
CA GLY A 6 5.18 -9.71 17.40
C GLY A 6 3.89 -10.02 16.63
N VAL A 7 2.89 -10.62 17.28
CA VAL A 7 1.58 -10.89 16.64
C VAL A 7 0.86 -9.59 16.29
N LEU A 8 0.91 -8.58 17.17
CA LEU A 8 0.27 -7.27 16.94
C LEU A 8 0.88 -6.54 15.72
N ILE A 9 2.20 -6.63 15.56
CA ILE A 9 2.92 -6.04 14.41
C ILE A 9 2.50 -6.71 13.10
N ILE A 10 2.34 -8.04 13.09
CA ILE A 10 1.91 -8.78 11.89
C ILE A 10 0.47 -8.40 11.50
N VAL A 11 -0.44 -8.32 12.48
CA VAL A 11 -1.85 -7.92 12.22
C VAL A 11 -1.93 -6.49 11.72
N CYS A 12 -1.21 -5.55 12.35
CA CYS A 12 -1.09 -4.17 11.86
C CYS A 12 -0.49 -4.12 10.46
N GLY A 13 0.50 -4.96 10.16
CA GLY A 13 1.11 -5.05 8.84
C GLY A 13 0.16 -5.51 7.74
N ILE A 14 -0.70 -6.49 8.04
CA ILE A 14 -1.76 -6.92 7.12
C ILE A 14 -2.71 -5.76 6.84
N ALA A 15 -3.20 -5.08 7.88
CA ALA A 15 -4.09 -3.94 7.72
C ALA A 15 -3.45 -2.79 6.93
N LEU A 16 -2.18 -2.46 7.22
CA LEU A 16 -1.40 -1.45 6.50
C LEU A 16 -1.18 -1.81 5.04
N SER A 17 -0.87 -3.08 4.76
CA SER A 17 -0.64 -3.53 3.39
C SER A 17 -1.90 -3.48 2.52
N LEU A 18 -3.05 -3.83 3.12
CA LEU A 18 -4.35 -3.74 2.45
C LEU A 18 -4.74 -2.27 2.21
N TYR A 19 -4.52 -1.41 3.20
CA TYR A 19 -4.81 0.02 3.07
C TYR A 19 -3.91 0.72 2.04
N LEU A 20 -2.59 0.57 2.15
CA LEU A 20 -1.65 1.21 1.22
C LEU A 20 -1.74 0.63 -0.19
N GLY A 21 -1.78 -0.69 -0.32
CA GLY A 21 -1.83 -1.37 -1.61
C GLY A 21 -3.16 -1.13 -2.34
N VAL A 22 -4.29 -1.45 -1.70
CA VAL A 22 -5.60 -1.44 -2.35
C VAL A 22 -6.25 -0.07 -2.32
N TYR A 23 -6.28 0.59 -1.16
CA TYR A 23 -7.02 1.84 -1.03
C TYR A 23 -6.23 3.04 -1.56
N VAL A 24 -4.98 3.22 -1.12
CA VAL A 24 -4.19 4.41 -1.46
C VAL A 24 -3.65 4.34 -2.89
N CYS A 25 -3.02 3.24 -3.28
CA CYS A 25 -2.39 3.14 -4.60
C CYS A 25 -3.36 2.75 -5.72
N LEU A 26 -4.24 1.76 -5.48
CA LEU A 26 -5.13 1.24 -6.51
C LEU A 26 -6.39 2.12 -6.66
N ILE A 27 -7.21 2.25 -5.61
CA ILE A 27 -8.41 3.10 -5.65
C ILE A 27 -8.03 4.58 -5.83
N GLY A 28 -7.07 5.08 -5.05
CA GLY A 28 -6.60 6.47 -5.18
C GLY A 28 -6.01 6.80 -6.56
N GLY A 29 -5.28 5.85 -7.18
CA GLY A 29 -4.79 6.01 -8.55
C GLY A 29 -5.90 6.06 -9.59
N ILE A 30 -6.93 5.21 -9.47
CA ILE A 30 -8.09 5.21 -10.37
C ILE A 30 -8.89 6.52 -10.23
N VAL A 31 -9.16 6.97 -9.00
CA VAL A 31 -9.88 8.22 -8.75
C VAL A 31 -9.13 9.41 -9.34
N GLN A 32 -7.80 9.44 -9.20
CA GLN A 32 -6.95 10.48 -9.80
C GLN A 32 -7.06 10.50 -11.33
N ILE A 33 -7.10 9.34 -11.99
CA ILE A 33 -7.32 9.24 -13.45
C ILE A 33 -8.70 9.79 -13.82
N ILE A 34 -9.75 9.39 -13.10
CA ILE A 34 -11.12 9.81 -13.37
C ILE A 34 -11.26 11.33 -13.22
N GLU A 35 -10.71 11.91 -12.16
CA GLU A 35 -10.74 13.36 -11.94
C GLU A 35 -9.96 14.13 -13.00
N ALA A 36 -8.76 13.64 -13.37
CA ALA A 36 -7.95 14.26 -14.42
C ALA A 36 -8.68 14.25 -15.78
N VAL A 37 -9.37 13.16 -16.14
CA VAL A 37 -10.13 13.08 -17.40
C VAL A 37 -11.34 14.01 -17.41
N LYS A 38 -11.93 14.31 -16.23
CA LYS A 38 -13.05 15.25 -16.11
C LYS A 38 -12.62 16.72 -16.22
N GLN A 39 -11.34 17.03 -16.14
CA GLN A 39 -10.83 18.39 -16.27
C GLN A 39 -10.60 18.74 -17.75
N THR A 40 -11.00 19.95 -18.14
CA THR A 40 -10.70 20.54 -19.46
C THR A 40 -9.89 21.82 -19.27
N PRO A 41 -8.63 21.89 -19.75
CA PRO A 41 -7.89 20.87 -20.50
C PRO A 41 -7.47 19.69 -19.63
N VAL A 42 -7.32 18.51 -20.24
CA VAL A 42 -6.93 17.28 -19.53
C VAL A 42 -5.46 17.38 -19.11
N PRO A 43 -5.14 17.34 -17.81
CA PRO A 43 -3.76 17.30 -17.34
C PRO A 43 -3.18 15.89 -17.57
N THR A 44 -2.48 15.70 -18.69
CA THR A 44 -1.88 14.42 -19.09
C THR A 44 -0.91 13.86 -18.05
N LEU A 45 -0.26 14.74 -17.28
CA LEU A 45 0.70 14.37 -16.23
C LEU A 45 0.01 13.69 -15.03
N ASP A 46 -1.17 14.15 -14.65
CA ASP A 46 -1.95 13.56 -13.55
C ASP A 46 -2.51 12.18 -13.92
N VAL A 47 -2.93 12.01 -15.18
CA VAL A 47 -3.33 10.71 -15.72
C VAL A 47 -2.16 9.73 -15.70
N ALA A 48 -0.98 10.16 -16.18
CA ALA A 48 0.22 9.33 -16.19
C ALA A 48 0.63 8.92 -14.77
N TRP A 49 0.56 9.83 -13.80
CA TRP A 49 0.88 9.55 -12.41
C TRP A 49 -0.13 8.59 -11.75
N GLY A 50 -1.41 8.74 -12.08
CA GLY A 50 -2.45 7.81 -11.64
C GLY A 50 -2.20 6.39 -12.16
N ILE A 51 -1.80 6.23 -13.42
CA ILE A 51 -1.46 4.91 -14.00
C ILE A 51 -0.23 4.31 -13.30
N VAL A 52 0.81 5.11 -13.07
CA VAL A 52 2.01 4.66 -12.34
C VAL A 52 1.66 4.21 -10.92
N ARG A 53 0.80 4.94 -10.22
CA ARG A 53 0.29 4.54 -8.88
C ARG A 53 -0.46 3.22 -8.89
N VAL A 54 -1.30 2.99 -9.91
CA VAL A 54 -2.03 1.72 -10.06
C VAL A 54 -1.06 0.58 -10.37
N LEU A 55 -0.07 0.77 -11.23
CA LEU A 55 0.95 -0.25 -11.53
C LEU A 55 1.82 -0.60 -10.32
N LEU A 56 2.19 0.41 -9.52
CA LEU A 56 2.97 0.23 -8.29
C LEU A 56 2.14 -0.28 -7.11
N SER A 57 0.80 -0.31 -7.21
CA SER A 57 -0.08 -0.74 -6.12
C SER A 57 0.23 -2.14 -5.62
N SER A 58 0.47 -3.08 -6.54
CA SER A 58 0.88 -4.45 -6.23
C SER A 58 2.23 -4.49 -5.53
N LEU A 59 3.18 -3.68 -6.00
CA LEU A 59 4.54 -3.64 -5.45
C LEU A 59 4.56 -3.04 -4.03
N VAL A 60 3.76 -1.99 -3.80
CA VAL A 60 3.59 -1.35 -2.48
C VAL A 60 2.81 -2.26 -1.52
N GLY A 61 1.75 -2.93 -1.99
CA GLY A 61 0.98 -3.88 -1.18
C GLY A 61 1.82 -5.08 -0.73
N TRP A 62 2.50 -5.74 -1.65
CA TRP A 62 3.37 -6.88 -1.33
C TRP A 62 4.63 -6.44 -0.55
N GLY A 63 5.21 -5.29 -0.87
CA GLY A 63 6.39 -4.76 -0.16
C GLY A 63 6.10 -4.39 1.29
N SER A 64 4.96 -3.75 1.55
CA SER A 64 4.54 -3.41 2.92
C SER A 64 4.19 -4.64 3.75
N PHE A 65 3.56 -5.65 3.13
CA PHE A 65 3.31 -6.94 3.76
C PHE A 65 4.63 -7.66 4.10
N ALA A 66 5.56 -7.76 3.16
CA ALA A 66 6.85 -8.41 3.36
C ALA A 66 7.66 -7.74 4.48
N LEU A 67 7.70 -6.39 4.52
CA LEU A 67 8.38 -5.65 5.58
C LEU A 67 7.80 -5.94 6.96
N CYS A 68 6.48 -5.90 7.11
CA CYS A 68 5.83 -6.18 8.39
C CYS A 68 5.92 -7.66 8.80
N PHE A 69 5.92 -8.57 7.83
CA PHE A 69 6.05 -10.01 8.09
C PHE A 69 7.48 -10.36 8.52
N VAL A 70 8.50 -9.81 7.86
CA VAL A 70 9.92 -10.03 8.22
C VAL A 70 10.25 -9.41 9.57
N THR A 71 9.81 -8.17 9.83
CA THR A 71 10.06 -7.50 11.12
C THR A 71 9.29 -8.15 12.26
N GLY A 72 8.02 -8.54 12.05
CA GLY A 72 7.23 -9.29 13.03
C GLY A 72 7.79 -10.68 13.32
N GLY A 73 8.28 -11.38 12.28
CA GLY A 73 8.96 -12.67 12.41
C GLY A 73 10.29 -12.57 13.17
N ALA A 74 11.09 -11.54 12.90
CA ALA A 74 12.34 -11.29 13.63
C ALA A 74 12.09 -11.03 15.12
N PHE A 75 11.06 -10.24 15.46
CA PHE A 75 10.67 -9.99 16.86
C PHE A 75 10.16 -11.25 17.57
N LEU A 76 9.51 -12.17 16.86
CA LEU A 76 9.08 -13.45 17.40
C LEU A 76 10.23 -14.46 17.56
N ALA A 77 11.26 -14.38 16.72
CA ALA A 77 12.44 -15.25 16.81
C ALA A 77 13.38 -14.89 17.97
N ASP A 78 13.36 -13.63 18.42
CA ASP A 78 14.17 -13.11 19.54
C ASP A 78 13.46 -13.26 20.91
N SER A 79 12.37 -14.06 20.99
CA SER A 79 11.45 -14.19 22.14
C SER A 79 11.29 -15.61 22.67
#